data_AF-A0A0F9KXI8-F1
#
_entry.id   AF-A0A0F9KXI8-F1
#
_cell.length_a   1.000
_cell.length_b   1.000
_cell.length_c   1.000
_cell.angle_alpha   90.00
_cell.angle_beta   90.00
_cell.angle_gamma   90.00
#
_symmetry.space_group_name_H-M   'P 1'
#
loop_
_entity.id
_entity.type
_entity.pdbx_description
1 polymer ?
#
loop_
_entity_poly.entity_id
_entity_poly.type
_entity_poly.pdbx_seq_one_letter_code
_entity_poly.pdbx_strand_id
1 'polypeptide(L)'
;MSIGKRNQQRGAELQREAVNMARKYGLEAHNRDFSRGHHEKGDVEVEGIFFGCKRKKTGPTYLLPEKQESGVIHRADGQQPQITIPLEDWCSMKQAIKAWDSHDCIGNPPF
;
A
#
# COMPACT_ATOMS: atom_id res chain seq x y z
N MET A 1 -8.44 14.06 -25.23
CA MET A 1 -9.10 13.24 -24.18
C MET A 1 -9.88 14.12 -23.21
N SER A 2 -11.13 13.77 -22.89
CA SER A 2 -11.92 14.45 -21.85
C SER A 2 -11.24 14.35 -20.48
N ILE A 3 -11.48 15.33 -19.61
CA ILE A 3 -10.85 15.43 -18.27
C ILE A 3 -11.11 14.15 -17.45
N GLY A 4 -12.33 13.58 -17.54
CA GLY A 4 -12.67 12.33 -16.86
C GLY A 4 -11.82 11.13 -17.28
N LYS A 5 -11.56 10.96 -18.59
CA LYS A 5 -10.71 9.88 -19.10
C LYS A 5 -9.26 10.00 -18.62
N ARG A 6 -8.74 11.22 -18.51
CA ARG A 6 -7.39 11.47 -17.97
C ARG A 6 -7.27 11.13 -16.49
N ASN A 7 -8.27 11.47 -15.69
CA ASN A 7 -8.25 11.16 -14.25
C ASN A 7 -8.37 9.65 -13.99
N GLN A 8 -9.19 8.95 -14.78
CA GLN A 8 -9.29 7.49 -14.73
C GLN A 8 -7.95 6.83 -15.08
N GLN A 9 -7.30 7.28 -16.16
CA GLN A 9 -5.97 6.78 -16.54
C GLN A 9 -4.95 6.97 -15.42
N ARG A 10 -4.91 8.16 -14.81
CA ARG A 10 -4.01 8.46 -13.69
C ARG A 10 -4.26 7.59 -12.45
N GLY A 11 -5.51 7.18 -12.21
CA GLY A 11 -5.87 6.24 -11.16
C GLY A 11 -5.31 4.85 -11.45
N ALA A 12 -5.52 4.34 -12.66
CA ALA A 12 -4.95 3.06 -13.11
C ALA A 12 -3.41 3.06 -13.10
N GLU A 13 -2.76 4.19 -13.39
CA GLU A 13 -1.31 4.36 -13.25
C GLU A 13 -0.84 4.13 -11.81
N LEU A 14 -1.52 4.73 -10.83
CA LEU A 14 -1.17 4.56 -9.41
C LEU A 14 -1.36 3.11 -8.94
N GLN A 15 -2.45 2.47 -9.35
CA GLN A 15 -2.68 1.06 -9.00
C GLN A 15 -1.56 0.16 -9.55
N ARG A 16 -1.18 0.36 -10.82
CA ARG A 16 -0.05 -0.36 -11.43
C ARG A 16 1.26 -0.10 -10.72
N GLU A 17 1.53 1.15 -10.35
CA GLU A 17 2.71 1.52 -9.58
C GLU A 17 2.77 0.76 -8.25
N ALA A 18 1.67 0.72 -7.50
CA ALA A 18 1.59 0.00 -6.23
C ALA A 18 1.84 -1.50 -6.40
N VAL A 19 1.18 -2.14 -7.38
CA VAL A 19 1.37 -3.57 -7.68
C VAL A 19 2.80 -3.86 -8.12
N ASN A 20 3.37 -3.03 -8.97
CA ASN A 20 4.74 -3.20 -9.45
C ASN A 20 5.76 -3.04 -8.31
N MET A 21 5.54 -2.08 -7.41
CA MET A 21 6.40 -1.90 -6.23
C MET A 21 6.34 -3.13 -5.33
N ALA A 22 5.15 -3.62 -5.01
CA ALA A 22 5.00 -4.83 -4.19
C ALA A 22 5.69 -6.05 -4.83
N ARG A 23 5.49 -6.26 -6.14
CA ARG A 23 6.14 -7.35 -6.90
C ARG A 23 7.66 -7.23 -6.96
N LYS A 24 8.21 -6.00 -7.03
CA LYS A 24 9.66 -5.74 -6.97
C LYS A 24 10.26 -6.29 -5.67
N TYR A 25 9.52 -6.21 -4.56
CA TYR A 25 9.90 -6.78 -3.27
C TYR A 25 9.51 -8.25 -3.09
N GLY A 26 9.04 -8.92 -4.16
CA GLY A 26 8.68 -10.34 -4.14
C GLY A 26 7.34 -10.65 -3.46
N LEU A 27 6.49 -9.65 -3.26
CA LEU A 27 5.16 -9.81 -2.68
C LEU A 27 4.14 -10.23 -3.73
N GLU A 28 3.15 -11.04 -3.34
CA GLU A 28 1.99 -11.30 -4.18
C GLU A 28 1.10 -10.05 -4.24
N ALA A 29 0.84 -9.55 -5.46
CA ALA A 29 0.02 -8.35 -5.65
C ALA A 29 -0.74 -8.35 -6.99
N HIS A 30 -1.98 -7.84 -6.97
CA HIS A 30 -2.91 -7.81 -8.11
C HIS A 30 -3.71 -6.50 -8.17
N ASN A 31 -3.97 -5.98 -9.37
CA ASN A 31 -4.94 -4.90 -9.59
C ASN A 31 -6.36 -5.48 -9.58
N ARG A 32 -7.33 -4.74 -9.03
CA ARG A 32 -8.72 -5.21 -8.90
C ARG A 32 -9.73 -4.51 -9.84
N ASP A 33 -9.27 -3.64 -10.76
CA ASP A 33 -10.10 -2.98 -11.80
C ASP A 33 -10.87 -4.00 -12.69
N PHE A 34 -12.11 -3.87 -13.18
CA PHE A 34 -13.34 -3.11 -12.89
C PHE A 34 -14.45 -3.91 -13.62
N SER A 35 -15.46 -4.43 -12.91
CA SER A 35 -16.81 -4.50 -13.47
C SER A 35 -17.61 -3.39 -12.79
N ARG A 36 -18.63 -2.83 -13.45
CA ARG A 36 -19.40 -1.64 -13.01
C ARG A 36 -20.24 -1.85 -11.73
N GLY A 37 -19.79 -2.68 -10.80
CA GLY A 37 -20.34 -2.83 -9.46
C GLY A 37 -19.42 -2.18 -8.45
N HIS A 38 -19.98 -1.43 -7.51
CA HIS A 38 -19.30 -1.11 -6.26
C HIS A 38 -18.92 -2.43 -5.57
N HIS A 39 -17.70 -2.90 -5.76
CA HIS A 39 -17.16 -3.96 -4.92
C HIS A 39 -16.83 -3.36 -3.55
N GLU A 40 -17.21 -4.04 -2.47
CA GLU A 40 -16.91 -3.61 -1.10
C GLU A 40 -15.40 -3.54 -0.79
N LYS A 41 -14.56 -4.18 -1.61
CA LYS A 41 -13.13 -4.36 -1.34
C LYS A 41 -12.27 -3.62 -2.37
N GLY A 42 -11.11 -3.11 -1.89
CA GLY A 42 -10.29 -2.03 -2.47
C GLY A 42 -9.78 -2.17 -3.91
N ASP A 43 -9.01 -1.17 -4.34
CA ASP A 43 -8.51 -0.96 -5.71
C ASP A 43 -7.34 -1.92 -6.07
N VAL A 44 -6.53 -2.32 -5.08
CA VAL A 44 -5.45 -3.31 -5.23
C VAL A 44 -5.47 -4.32 -4.09
N GLU A 45 -4.91 -5.50 -4.34
CA GLU A 45 -4.73 -6.57 -3.36
C GLU A 45 -3.24 -6.90 -3.25
N VAL A 46 -2.71 -6.94 -2.03
CA VAL A 46 -1.32 -7.32 -1.75
C VAL A 46 -1.31 -8.27 -0.56
N GLU A 47 -0.76 -9.48 -0.73
CA GLU A 47 -0.71 -10.53 0.31
C GLU A 47 -2.09 -10.79 0.96
N GLY A 48 -3.15 -10.83 0.15
CA GLY A 48 -4.54 -11.03 0.60
C GLY A 48 -5.19 -9.82 1.30
N ILE A 49 -4.49 -8.69 1.41
CA ILE A 49 -5.00 -7.44 2.03
C ILE A 49 -5.42 -6.46 0.93
N PHE A 50 -6.57 -5.80 1.12
CA PHE A 50 -7.17 -4.90 0.14
C PHE A 50 -6.88 -3.43 0.46
N PHE A 51 -6.41 -2.67 -0.54
CA PHE A 51 -6.05 -1.25 -0.39
C PHE A 51 -6.74 -0.38 -1.43
N GLY A 52 -7.15 0.83 -1.03
CA GLY A 52 -7.66 1.85 -1.94
C GLY A 52 -6.56 2.75 -2.49
N CYS A 53 -6.52 2.97 -3.81
CA CYS A 53 -5.61 3.88 -4.49
C CYS A 53 -6.32 5.20 -4.78
N LYS A 54 -5.99 6.26 -4.03
CA LYS A 54 -6.57 7.59 -4.21
C LYS A 54 -5.50 8.59 -4.61
N ARG A 55 -5.68 9.24 -5.77
CA ARG A 55 -4.89 10.42 -6.16
C ARG A 55 -5.60 11.69 -5.77
N LYS A 56 -4.89 12.58 -5.08
CA LYS A 56 -5.31 13.94 -4.78
C LYS A 56 -4.18 14.90 -5.19
N LYS A 57 -4.53 16.16 -5.46
CA LYS A 57 -3.53 17.21 -5.80
C LYS A 57 -2.62 17.51 -4.62
N THR A 58 -3.16 17.42 -3.40
CA THR A 58 -2.46 17.57 -2.13
C THR A 58 -2.94 16.48 -1.19
N GLY A 59 -2.03 15.91 -0.41
CA GLY A 59 -2.39 15.01 0.69
C GLY A 59 -2.98 15.78 1.87
N PRO A 60 -3.70 15.11 2.79
CA PRO A 60 -4.05 15.70 4.07
C PRO A 60 -2.78 15.99 4.90
N THR A 61 -2.61 17.23 5.34
CA THR A 61 -1.42 17.68 6.08
C THR A 61 -1.19 16.90 7.37
N TYR A 62 -2.26 16.57 8.10
CA TYR A 62 -2.18 15.84 9.38
C TYR A 62 -1.69 14.39 9.26
N LEU A 63 -1.57 13.84 8.04
CA LEU A 63 -1.08 12.48 7.79
C LEU A 63 0.36 12.45 7.25
N LEU A 64 0.95 13.61 6.98
CA LEU A 64 2.31 13.73 6.45
C LEU A 64 3.29 14.10 7.56
N PRO A 65 4.54 13.60 7.51
CA PRO A 65 5.61 14.09 8.39
C PRO A 65 5.71 15.61 8.33
N GLU A 66 5.74 16.27 9.48
CA GLU A 66 5.91 17.72 9.57
C GLU A 66 7.40 18.10 9.73
N LYS A 67 8.23 17.14 10.13
CA LYS A 67 9.68 17.25 10.27
C LYS A 67 10.33 16.03 9.59
N GLN A 68 11.51 15.63 10.06
CA GLN A 68 12.23 14.46 9.54
C GLN A 68 11.73 13.16 10.16
N GLU A 69 10.42 12.88 10.12
CA GLU A 69 9.86 11.60 10.54
C GLU A 69 9.78 10.59 9.38
N SER A 70 9.95 9.30 9.66
CA SER A 70 9.81 8.22 8.66
C SER A 70 8.34 7.83 8.38
N GLY A 71 7.40 8.34 9.19
CA GLY A 71 5.98 8.05 9.09
C GLY A 71 5.19 8.78 10.19
N VAL A 72 3.86 8.71 10.11
CA VAL A 72 2.95 9.38 11.05
C VAL A 72 1.95 8.39 11.62
N ILE A 73 1.93 8.25 12.94
CA ILE A 73 0.91 7.49 13.66
C ILE A 73 -0.22 8.44 14.05
N HIS A 74 -1.46 8.07 13.76
CA HIS A 74 -2.64 8.86 14.03
C HIS A 74 -3.76 8.00 14.60
N ARG A 75 -4.65 8.60 15.39
CA ARG A 75 -5.80 7.91 16.00
C ARG A 75 -6.99 8.84 16.06
N ALA A 76 -8.13 8.39 15.54
CA ALA A 76 -9.42 9.02 15.78
C ALA A 76 -10.06 8.49 17.07
N ASP A 77 -10.94 9.26 17.70
CA ASP A 77 -11.61 8.84 18.93
C ASP A 77 -12.37 7.51 18.77
N GLY A 78 -12.16 6.61 19.73
CA GLY A 78 -12.74 5.27 19.72
C GLY A 78 -12.21 4.34 18.63
N GLN A 79 -11.20 4.75 17.84
CA GLN A 79 -10.61 3.95 16.78
C GLN A 79 -9.22 3.41 17.18
N GLN A 80 -8.80 2.34 16.51
CA GLN A 80 -7.45 1.81 16.65
C GLN A 80 -6.44 2.79 16.02
N PRO A 81 -5.25 2.99 16.62
CA PRO A 81 -4.17 3.74 15.99
C PRO A 81 -3.85 3.19 14.60
N GLN A 82 -3.62 4.08 13.65
CA GLN A 82 -3.21 3.77 12.28
C GLN A 82 -1.86 4.45 12.01
N ILE A 83 -1.13 3.94 11.04
CA ILE A 83 0.16 4.50 10.62
C ILE A 83 0.13 4.83 9.13
N THR A 84 0.65 5.99 8.78
CA THR A 84 0.99 6.38 7.41
C THR A 84 2.50 6.24 7.26
N ILE A 85 2.95 5.39 6.34
CA ILE A 85 4.35 5.23 5.95
C ILE A 85 4.49 5.26 4.43
N PRO A 86 5.68 5.59 3.89
CA PRO A 86 5.98 5.40 2.48
C PRO A 86 5.72 3.96 2.04
N LEU A 87 5.21 3.81 0.81
CA LEU A 87 4.89 2.50 0.25
C LEU A 87 6.13 1.59 0.16
N GLU A 88 7.28 2.15 -0.20
CA GLU A 88 8.53 1.41 -0.31
C GLU A 88 8.96 0.79 1.02
N ASP A 89 8.85 1.53 2.12
CA ASP A 89 9.17 1.06 3.46
C ASP A 89 8.22 -0.07 3.90
N TRP A 90 6.93 0.08 3.60
CA TRP A 90 5.95 -0.99 3.86
C TRP A 90 6.27 -2.26 3.07
N CYS A 91 6.60 -2.14 1.78
CA CYS A 91 6.99 -3.28 0.94
C CYS A 91 8.26 -3.96 1.47
N SER A 92 9.26 -3.16 1.88
CA SER A 92 10.50 -3.65 2.49
C SER A 92 10.21 -4.48 3.75
N MET A 93 9.36 -3.97 4.64
CA MET A 93 8.94 -4.68 5.84
C MET A 93 8.24 -6.01 5.51
N LYS A 94 7.32 -6.01 4.54
CA LYS A 94 6.62 -7.23 4.11
C LYS A 94 7.56 -8.27 3.50
N GLN A 95 8.56 -7.85 2.73
CA GLN A 95 9.59 -8.74 2.19
C GLN A 95 10.39 -9.38 3.32
N ALA A 96 10.82 -8.61 4.31
CA ALA A 96 11.57 -9.12 5.46
C ALA A 96 10.78 -10.19 6.23
N ILE A 97 9.49 -9.93 6.49
CA ILE A 97 8.59 -10.89 7.15
C ILE A 97 8.48 -12.17 6.32
N LYS A 98 8.23 -12.05 5.01
CA LYS A 98 8.14 -13.21 4.10
C LYS A 98 9.43 -14.03 4.06
N ALA A 99 10.58 -13.35 4.05
CA ALA A 99 11.88 -14.00 4.10
C ALA A 99 12.04 -14.78 5.41
N TRP A 100 11.65 -14.18 6.55
CA TRP A 100 11.70 -14.84 7.85
C TRP A 100 10.81 -16.09 7.90
N ASP A 101 9.55 -15.99 7.45
CA ASP A 101 8.62 -17.13 7.35
C ASP A 101 9.18 -18.26 6.47
N SER A 102 9.98 -17.91 5.45
CA SER A 102 10.63 -18.89 4.55
C SER A 102 11.88 -19.54 5.17
N HIS A 103 12.51 -18.87 6.14
CA HIS A 103 13.71 -19.36 6.85
C HIS A 103 13.36 -20.18 8.10
N ASP A 104 12.09 -20.27 8.49
CA ASP A 104 11.60 -21.14 9.57
C ASP A 104 11.64 -22.65 9.22
N CYS A 105 12.41 -23.04 8.20
CA CYS A 105 12.87 -24.39 7.95
C CYS A 105 14.34 -24.37 7.51
N ILE A 106 15.28 -24.05 8.41
CA ILE A 106 16.64 -24.62 8.58
C ILE A 106 17.51 -23.61 9.37
N GLY A 107 17.69 -23.87 10.66
CA GLY A 107 18.93 -23.56 11.38
C GLY A 107 19.16 -22.14 11.89
N ASN A 108 18.83 -21.95 13.18
CA ASN A 108 19.31 -20.93 14.14
C ASN A 108 19.13 -19.43 13.84
N PRO A 109 18.45 -18.67 14.72
CA PRO A 109 18.55 -17.21 14.71
C PRO A 109 19.96 -16.76 15.14
N PRO A 110 20.49 -15.67 14.56
CA PRO A 110 21.76 -15.10 15.00
C PRO A 110 21.54 -14.33 16.30
N PHE A 111 21.69 -15.02 17.43
CA PHE A 111 22.07 -14.41 18.70
C PHE A 111 23.24 -15.20 19.29
#